data_AF-A0A5C7IV96-F1
#
_entry.id   AF-A0A5C7IV96-F1
#
_cell.length_a   1.000
_cell.length_b   1.000
_cell.length_c   1.000
_cell.angle_alpha   90.00
_cell.angle_beta   90.00
_cell.angle_gamma   90.00
#
_symmetry.space_group_name_H-M   'P 1'
#
loop_
_entity.id
_entity.type
_entity.pdbx_description
1 polymer ?
#
loop_
_entity_poly.entity_id
_entity_poly.type
_entity_poly.pdbx_seq_one_letter_code
_entity_poly.pdbx_strand_id
1 'polypeptide(L)'
;MLVFTGPAEGTTRGRVPSARIAAYKVCNFQGCQSSSILSGFDDAIANGVDLITISIRGNGAYEFEEDPIAFGAFHAMAKGILTINSTGNSSPKLSSVSSVAPWMFSVVAITTDCLIVDNIILGTGNTVVPFHPI
;
A
#
# COMPACT_ATOMS: atom_id res chain seq x y z
N MET A 1 -1.61 10.75 18.16
CA MET A 1 -2.68 11.46 17.43
C MET A 1 -2.11 12.80 17.01
N LEU A 2 -2.08 13.09 15.71
CA LEU A 2 -1.43 14.30 15.17
C LEU A 2 -2.47 15.20 14.54
N VAL A 3 -2.36 16.51 14.76
CA VAL A 3 -3.24 17.51 14.12
C VAL A 3 -2.63 17.88 12.77
N PHE A 4 -3.43 17.78 11.72
CA PHE A 4 -3.06 18.23 10.38
C PHE A 4 -3.80 19.54 10.09
N THR A 5 -3.07 20.57 9.62
CA THR A 5 -3.59 21.90 9.31
C THR A 5 -3.49 22.16 7.81
N GLY A 6 -4.54 22.66 7.16
CA GLY A 6 -4.60 22.89 5.71
C GLY A 6 -5.69 22.07 5.01
N PRO A 7 -5.51 21.67 3.74
CA PRO A 7 -6.47 20.82 3.04
C PRO A 7 -6.74 19.51 3.80
N ALA A 8 -8.01 19.16 4.01
CA ALA A 8 -8.40 18.04 4.90
C ALA A 8 -7.93 18.20 6.36
N GLU A 9 -8.05 19.43 6.91
CA GLU A 9 -7.77 19.74 8.31
C GLU A 9 -8.54 18.84 9.28
N GLY A 10 -7.84 18.38 10.30
CA GLY A 10 -8.43 17.52 11.31
C GLY A 10 -7.38 16.72 12.05
N THR A 11 -7.85 15.73 12.80
CA THR A 11 -6.94 14.89 13.57
C THR A 11 -6.71 13.55 12.89
N THR A 12 -5.44 13.25 12.63
CA THR A 12 -5.01 12.03 11.94
C THR A 12 -4.78 10.87 12.90
N ARG A 13 -5.24 9.69 12.49
CA ARG A 13 -5.07 8.42 13.20
C ARG A 13 -5.11 7.25 12.20
N GLY A 14 -4.41 6.17 12.52
CA GLY A 14 -4.57 4.91 11.80
C GLY A 14 -5.92 4.25 12.07
N ARG A 15 -6.24 3.20 11.29
CA ARG A 15 -7.49 2.41 11.48
C ARG A 15 -7.59 1.78 12.87
N VAL A 16 -6.45 1.34 13.42
CA VAL A 16 -6.33 0.79 14.78
C VAL A 16 -5.30 1.62 15.55
N PRO A 17 -5.70 2.72 16.22
CA PRO A 17 -4.76 3.65 16.86
C PRO A 17 -3.92 3.06 18.00
N SER A 18 -4.37 1.96 18.60
CA SER A 18 -3.69 1.26 19.70
C SER A 18 -2.74 0.15 19.25
N ALA A 19 -2.65 -0.11 17.94
CA ALA A 19 -1.76 -1.14 17.42
C ALA A 19 -0.29 -0.78 17.67
N ARG A 20 0.53 -1.81 17.93
CA ARG A 20 1.99 -1.67 17.96
C ARG A 20 2.53 -1.77 16.53
N ILE A 21 3.57 -1.00 16.22
CA ILE A 21 4.18 -0.98 14.89
C ILE A 21 5.61 -1.52 15.01
N ALA A 22 5.91 -2.57 14.24
CA ALA A 22 7.27 -3.01 13.96
C ALA A 22 7.59 -2.65 12.50
N ALA A 23 8.69 -1.94 12.28
CA ALA A 23 9.05 -1.41 10.96
C ALA A 23 10.28 -2.13 10.41
N TYR A 24 10.13 -2.76 9.24
CA TYR A 24 11.18 -3.48 8.54
C TYR A 24 11.52 -2.74 7.25
N LYS A 25 12.67 -2.05 7.22
CA LYS A 25 13.09 -1.27 6.06
C LYS A 25 13.74 -2.17 5.01
N VAL A 26 12.96 -2.58 4.02
CA VAL A 26 13.41 -3.46 2.93
C VAL A 26 13.72 -2.74 1.61
N CYS A 27 13.38 -1.45 1.53
CA CYS A 27 13.62 -0.61 0.36
C CYS A 27 14.62 0.51 0.66
N ASN A 28 15.36 0.90 -0.37
CA ASN A 28 16.24 2.06 -0.35
C ASN A 28 16.01 2.91 -1.63
N PHE A 29 16.88 3.90 -1.86
CA PHE A 29 16.77 4.81 -3.01
C PHE A 29 16.90 4.11 -4.38
N GLN A 30 17.44 2.89 -4.43
CA GLN A 30 17.61 2.08 -5.63
C GLN A 30 16.44 1.10 -5.84
N GLY A 31 15.55 0.97 -4.86
CA GLY A 31 14.41 0.05 -4.89
C GLY A 31 14.42 -0.94 -3.74
N CYS A 32 13.66 -2.02 -3.91
CA CYS A 32 13.46 -3.07 -2.91
C CYS A 32 14.05 -4.37 -3.46
N GLN A 33 15.18 -4.81 -2.91
CA GLN A 33 15.82 -6.06 -3.35
C GLN A 33 15.09 -7.27 -2.77
N SER A 34 15.00 -8.36 -3.55
CA SER A 34 14.34 -9.60 -3.13
C SER A 34 14.91 -10.15 -1.82
N SER A 35 16.24 -10.08 -1.64
CA SER A 35 16.92 -10.50 -0.41
C SER A 35 16.47 -9.69 0.82
N SER A 36 16.37 -8.37 0.68
CA SER A 36 15.89 -7.49 1.75
C SER A 36 14.42 -7.74 2.09
N ILE A 37 13.58 -8.00 1.08
CA ILE A 37 12.16 -8.34 1.29
C ILE A 37 12.05 -9.63 2.09
N LEU A 38 12.76 -10.69 1.67
CA LEU A 38 12.74 -11.98 2.35
C LEU A 38 13.30 -11.90 3.78
N SER A 39 14.39 -11.15 3.99
CA SER A 39 14.92 -10.89 5.33
C SER A 39 13.90 -10.17 6.22
N GLY A 40 13.15 -9.21 5.66
CA GLY A 40 12.09 -8.53 6.40
C GLY A 40 10.93 -9.46 6.78
N PHE A 41 10.56 -10.40 5.92
CA PHE A 41 9.59 -11.44 6.25
C PHE A 41 10.11 -12.36 7.35
N ASP A 42 11.36 -12.82 7.26
CA ASP A 42 11.97 -13.71 8.25
C ASP A 42 11.99 -13.05 9.64
N ASP A 43 12.47 -11.81 9.74
CA ASP A 43 12.49 -11.06 11.00
C ASP A 43 11.07 -10.74 11.51
N ALA A 44 10.10 -10.47 10.63
CA ALA A 44 8.71 -10.24 11.00
C ALA A 44 8.07 -11.49 11.61
N ILE A 45 8.27 -12.64 10.96
CA ILE A 45 7.75 -13.92 11.43
C ILE A 45 8.42 -14.31 12.75
N ALA A 46 9.75 -14.18 12.85
CA ALA A 46 10.50 -14.50 14.05
C ALA A 46 10.10 -13.63 15.26
N ASN A 47 9.79 -12.36 15.02
CA ASN A 47 9.30 -11.44 16.05
C ASN A 47 7.82 -11.67 16.43
N GLY A 48 7.12 -12.58 15.75
CA GLY A 48 5.74 -12.95 16.08
C GLY A 48 4.74 -11.83 15.84
N VAL A 49 4.88 -11.09 14.73
CA VAL A 49 3.89 -10.07 14.36
C VAL A 49 2.52 -10.71 14.08
N ASP A 50 1.44 -10.01 14.39
CA ASP A 50 0.08 -10.51 14.14
C ASP A 50 -0.36 -10.36 12.66
N LEU A 51 0.22 -9.39 11.94
CA LEU A 51 -0.16 -9.02 10.59
C LEU A 51 1.02 -8.35 9.88
N ILE A 52 1.19 -8.64 8.59
CA ILE A 52 2.15 -7.95 7.73
C ILE A 52 1.40 -7.09 6.71
N THR A 53 1.74 -5.80 6.66
CA THR A 53 1.32 -4.91 5.58
C THR A 53 2.53 -4.55 4.74
N ILE A 54 2.42 -4.74 3.43
CA ILE A 54 3.48 -4.48 2.47
C ILE A 54 2.89 -3.76 1.27
N SER A 55 3.41 -2.59 0.94
CA SER A 55 2.95 -1.78 -0.20
C SER A 55 4.06 -1.68 -1.24
N ILE A 56 4.55 -2.85 -1.67
CA ILE A 56 5.63 -3.02 -2.63
C ILE A 56 5.10 -3.92 -3.74
N ARG A 57 5.45 -3.62 -4.98
CA ARG A 57 5.11 -4.47 -6.13
C ARG A 57 6.32 -4.71 -7.02
N GLY A 58 6.28 -5.85 -7.70
CA GLY A 58 7.07 -6.08 -8.90
C GLY A 58 6.47 -5.39 -10.14
N ASN A 59 7.03 -5.64 -11.32
CA ASN A 59 6.55 -5.04 -12.58
C ASN A 59 5.30 -5.71 -13.18
N GLY A 60 4.84 -6.80 -12.56
CA GLY A 60 3.65 -7.56 -12.94
C GLY A 60 3.46 -8.73 -11.98
N ALA A 61 2.65 -9.71 -12.39
CA ALA A 61 2.62 -11.01 -11.74
C ALA A 61 3.81 -11.85 -12.20
N TYR A 62 4.51 -12.47 -11.25
CA TYR A 62 5.54 -13.46 -11.49
C TYR A 62 5.03 -14.83 -11.02
N GLU A 63 5.77 -15.89 -11.35
CA GLU A 63 5.55 -17.19 -10.71
C GLU A 63 5.79 -17.06 -9.19
N PHE A 64 5.04 -17.80 -8.38
CA PHE A 64 5.02 -17.58 -6.92
C PHE A 64 6.38 -17.78 -6.24
N GLU A 65 7.24 -18.63 -6.82
CA GLU A 65 8.61 -18.88 -6.36
C GLU A 65 9.61 -17.80 -6.77
N GLU A 66 9.30 -17.03 -7.81
CA GLU A 66 10.12 -15.89 -8.27
C GLU A 66 9.69 -14.56 -7.63
N ASP A 67 8.47 -14.49 -7.09
CA ASP A 67 7.98 -13.33 -6.34
C ASP A 67 8.39 -13.43 -4.86
N PRO A 68 9.35 -12.60 -4.39
CA PRO A 68 9.79 -12.64 -3.00
C PRO A 68 8.67 -12.27 -2.00
N ILE A 69 7.66 -11.52 -2.44
CA ILE A 69 6.52 -11.18 -1.59
C ILE A 69 5.58 -12.37 -1.46
N ALA A 70 5.24 -13.04 -2.58
CA ALA A 70 4.43 -14.25 -2.54
C ALA A 70 5.13 -15.35 -1.73
N PHE A 71 6.43 -15.56 -1.95
CA PHE A 71 7.22 -16.54 -1.21
C PHE A 71 7.26 -16.23 0.29
N GLY A 72 7.63 -15.01 0.68
CA GLY A 72 7.64 -14.60 2.10
C GLY A 72 6.26 -14.69 2.76
N ALA A 73 5.21 -14.27 2.05
CA ALA A 73 3.82 -14.37 2.52
C ALA A 73 3.35 -15.80 2.72
N PHE A 74 3.84 -16.75 1.92
CA PHE A 74 3.52 -18.18 2.07
C PHE A 74 4.06 -18.71 3.41
N HIS A 75 5.31 -18.38 3.73
CA HIS A 75 5.92 -18.73 5.02
C HIS A 75 5.23 -18.03 6.20
N ALA A 76 4.81 -16.78 6.04
CA ALA A 76 4.02 -16.06 7.04
C ALA A 76 2.66 -16.73 7.27
N MET A 77 1.95 -17.11 6.19
CA MET A 77 0.66 -17.80 6.29
C MET A 77 0.79 -19.16 6.98
N ALA A 78 1.86 -19.91 6.73
CA ALA A 78 2.12 -21.18 7.42
C ALA A 78 2.28 -21.02 8.95
N LYS A 79 2.53 -19.79 9.43
CA LYS A 79 2.57 -19.41 10.86
C LYS A 79 1.31 -18.69 11.33
N GLY A 80 0.28 -18.58 10.51
CA GLY A 80 -0.98 -17.89 10.82
C GLY A 80 -0.91 -16.37 10.69
N ILE A 81 0.11 -15.83 10.02
CA ILE A 81 0.31 -14.38 9.84
C ILE A 81 -0.21 -13.98 8.46
N LEU A 82 -1.27 -13.16 8.42
CA LEU A 82 -1.84 -12.67 7.17
C LEU A 82 -0.96 -11.56 6.56
N THR A 83 -0.72 -11.65 5.25
CA THR A 83 -0.05 -10.58 4.49
C THR A 83 -1.07 -9.80 3.66
N ILE A 84 -1.11 -8.48 3.85
CA ILE A 84 -1.92 -7.54 3.08
C ILE A 84 -1.01 -6.80 2.10
N ASN A 85 -1.32 -6.86 0.81
CA ASN A 85 -0.54 -6.20 -0.23
C ASN A 85 -1.40 -5.41 -1.24
N SER A 86 -0.85 -4.34 -1.77
CA SER A 86 -1.46 -3.55 -2.85
C SER A 86 -1.45 -4.31 -4.18
N THR A 87 -2.48 -4.15 -5.01
CA THR A 87 -2.51 -4.74 -6.37
C THR A 87 -1.57 -4.05 -7.36
N GLY A 88 -1.14 -2.82 -7.05
CA GLY A 88 -0.31 -1.98 -7.90
C GLY A 88 -1.08 -0.87 -8.63
N ASN A 89 -0.34 0.08 -9.22
CA ASN A 89 -0.86 1.31 -9.82
C ASN A 89 -0.67 1.35 -11.35
N SER A 90 -0.63 0.20 -12.01
CA SER A 90 -0.35 0.07 -13.45
C SER A 90 -1.61 0.02 -14.32
N SER A 91 -2.75 0.46 -13.78
CA SER A 91 -4.02 0.67 -14.51
C SER A 91 -3.84 1.73 -15.62
N PRO A 92 -4.51 1.64 -16.79
CA PRO A 92 -5.65 0.77 -17.16
C PRO A 92 -5.26 -0.52 -17.89
N LYS A 93 -3.98 -0.91 -17.91
CA LYS A 93 -3.55 -2.11 -18.63
C LYS A 93 -4.23 -3.36 -18.05
N LEU A 94 -4.89 -4.15 -18.90
CA LEU A 94 -5.44 -5.45 -18.52
C LEU A 94 -4.34 -6.35 -17.93
N SER A 95 -4.71 -7.15 -16.93
CA SER A 95 -3.79 -8.08 -16.25
C SER A 95 -2.55 -7.41 -15.63
N SER A 96 -2.72 -6.22 -15.05
CA SER A 96 -1.65 -5.45 -14.41
C SER A 96 -1.51 -5.65 -12.89
N VAL A 97 -2.35 -6.52 -12.30
CA VAL A 97 -2.29 -6.88 -10.89
C VAL A 97 -1.00 -7.65 -10.61
N SER A 98 -0.30 -7.27 -9.55
CA SER A 98 0.95 -7.91 -9.11
C SER A 98 0.76 -8.80 -7.88
N SER A 99 -0.14 -8.42 -6.96
CA SER A 99 -0.48 -9.25 -5.79
C SER A 99 -1.55 -10.28 -6.16
N VAL A 100 -1.11 -11.44 -6.63
CA VAL A 100 -1.98 -12.50 -7.18
C VAL A 100 -1.97 -13.81 -6.39
N ALA A 101 -1.07 -13.96 -5.40
CA ALA A 101 -0.99 -15.21 -4.65
C ALA A 101 -2.24 -15.41 -3.77
N PRO A 102 -2.82 -16.62 -3.75
CA PRO A 102 -4.11 -16.87 -3.08
C PRO A 102 -4.03 -16.80 -1.54
N TRP A 103 -2.82 -16.84 -0.97
CA TRP A 103 -2.57 -16.66 0.45
C TRP A 103 -2.35 -15.20 0.88
N MET A 104 -2.49 -14.25 -0.05
CA MET A 104 -2.40 -12.82 0.26
C MET A 104 -3.77 -12.15 0.22
N PHE A 105 -3.92 -11.09 1.01
CA PHE A 105 -5.07 -10.19 0.91
C PHE A 105 -4.72 -9.02 -0.02
N SER A 106 -5.18 -9.09 -1.27
CA SER A 106 -4.91 -8.08 -2.30
C SER A 106 -5.86 -6.88 -2.22
N VAL A 107 -5.31 -5.67 -2.15
CA VAL A 107 -6.06 -4.42 -1.94
C VAL A 107 -6.01 -3.52 -3.18
N VAL A 108 -7.18 -3.06 -3.63
CA VAL A 108 -7.34 -2.04 -4.66
C VAL A 108 -7.61 -0.66 -4.05
N ALA A 109 -7.38 0.40 -4.82
CA ALA A 109 -7.69 1.77 -4.42
C ALA A 109 -9.04 2.23 -5.00
N ILE A 110 -9.80 2.95 -4.20
CA ILE A 110 -11.02 3.66 -4.59
C ILE A 110 -10.98 5.09 -4.04
N THR A 111 -11.78 5.99 -4.61
CA THR A 111 -11.93 7.36 -4.11
C THR A 111 -12.84 7.43 -2.89
N THR A 112 -12.65 8.46 -2.07
CA THR A 112 -13.52 8.80 -0.95
C THR A 112 -14.49 9.93 -1.31
N ASP A 113 -15.45 10.20 -0.43
CA ASP A 113 -16.36 11.35 -0.49
C ASP A 113 -15.65 12.69 -0.23
N CYS A 114 -14.56 12.69 0.54
CA CYS A 114 -13.71 13.87 0.73
C CYS A 114 -12.83 14.11 -0.51
N LEU A 115 -13.00 15.27 -1.15
CA LEU A 115 -12.21 15.74 -2.29
C LEU A 115 -11.47 17.03 -1.92
N ILE A 116 -10.18 17.08 -2.23
CA ILE A 116 -9.40 18.32 -2.17
C ILE A 116 -9.40 18.92 -3.58
N VAL A 117 -9.98 20.10 -3.72
CA VAL A 117 -10.17 20.78 -5.01
C VAL A 117 -9.45 22.11 -4.99
N ASP A 118 -8.71 22.39 -6.07
CA ASP A 118 -8.08 23.68 -6.31
C ASP A 118 -8.84 24.43 -7.40
N ASN A 119 -9.35 25.62 -7.06
CA ASN A 119 -10.18 26.41 -7.96
C ASN A 119 -9.29 27.31 -8.84
N ILE A 120 -9.47 27.24 -10.16
CA ILE A 120 -8.69 28.04 -11.10
C ILE A 120 -9.49 29.29 -11.48
N ILE A 121 -9.00 30.48 -11.13
CA ILE A 121 -9.60 31.76 -11.52
C ILE A 121 -8.91 32.25 -12.80
N LEU A 122 -9.66 32.35 -13.89
CA LEU A 122 -9.16 32.83 -15.19
C LEU A 122 -9.08 34.35 -15.21
N GLY A 123 -8.25 34.92 -16.10
CA GLY A 123 -8.12 36.38 -16.28
C GLY A 123 -9.42 37.07 -16.75
N THR A 124 -10.40 36.31 -17.21
CA THR A 124 -11.77 36.80 -17.51
C THR A 124 -12.65 36.95 -16.27
N GLY A 125 -12.20 36.49 -15.10
CA GLY A 125 -12.97 36.42 -13.86
C GLY A 125 -13.78 35.12 -13.68
N ASN A 126 -13.82 34.24 -14.69
CA ASN A 126 -14.50 32.95 -14.58
C ASN A 126 -13.70 31.98 -13.71
N THR A 127 -14.40 31.21 -12.86
CA THR A 127 -13.80 30.15 -12.05
C THR A 127 -14.04 28.79 -12.70
N VAL A 128 -12.99 27.99 -12.82
CA VAL A 128 -13.03 26.60 -13.27
C VAL A 128 -12.79 25.70 -12.05
N VAL A 129 -13.73 24.78 -11.82
CA VAL A 129 -13.63 23.74 -10.80
C VAL A 129 -13.23 22.45 -11.52
N PRO A 130 -12.02 21.90 -11.33
CA PRO A 130 -11.49 20.81 -12.14
C PRO A 130 -12.22 19.46 -12.00
N PHE A 131 -13.06 19.31 -10.98
CA PHE A 131 -13.81 18.08 -10.71
C PHE A 131 -15.27 18.38 -10.40
N HIS A 132 -16.18 17.80 -11.20
CA HIS A 132 -17.58 17.66 -10.82
C HIS A 132 -17.75 16.29 -10.16
N PRO A 133 -18.30 16.18 -8.93
CA PRO A 133 -18.59 14.89 -8.33
C PRO A 133 -19.60 14.14 -9.21
N ILE A 134 -19.43 12.82 -9.31
CA ILE A 134 -20.46 11.90 -9.85
C ILE A 134 -21.56 11.70 -8.80
#